data_AF-A0A817H9P1-F1
#
_entry.id   AF-A0A817H9P1-F1
#
_cell.length_a   1.000
_cell.length_b   1.000
_cell.length_c   1.000
_cell.angle_alpha   90.00
_cell.angle_beta   90.00
_cell.angle_gamma   90.00
#
_symmetry.space_group_name_H-M   'P 1'
#
loop_
_entity.id
_entity.type
_entity.pdbx_description
1 polymer ?
#
loop_
_entity_poly.entity_id
_entity_poly.type
_entity_poly.pdbx_seq_one_letter_code
_entity_poly.pdbx_strand_id
1 'polypeptide(L)'
;MATENELQLCSTCNKPSATRLCIGCKKYFCSKDFKEHERQLSINFDNEIVRSHDELLDQIQKLEKSNSFSLDLFDQIEQWKKTTINKVEKAAEKAHHELVELIGKQRTIITKQLKLITEEIRCCREEENFVENDIDRLKEKINEIKQKFEQFNQKDTTQSIIVSNDQIDWNRLIYIREPQRNLDYSRPLIIFGPFKETINDQLINDHPDTFASCIPHTTRPKRDKEVEGREYHFVANRKQMEDDIQNYLFIEAGEYEGNLYGTSINAVRDVAYSSKHCILDVTGSAIKRLIRAGLYPIVIYVKPRDIKWILNNMGEEANEDRAKQIYEKCNDIEENFGDLFTVTIEEENLSDVYDRIWEFIDHENTVKSVWIPSEEKT
;
A
#
# COMPACT_ATOMS: atom_id res chain seq x y z
N MET A 1 23.59 75.86 -11.47
CA MET A 1 24.20 74.75 -12.22
C MET A 1 23.18 74.30 -13.26
N ALA A 2 23.41 74.65 -14.52
CA ALA A 2 22.53 74.30 -15.62
C ALA A 2 22.67 72.80 -15.91
N THR A 3 21.57 72.05 -15.85
CA THR A 3 21.52 70.68 -16.36
C THR A 3 21.59 70.75 -17.88
N GLU A 4 22.71 70.31 -18.45
CA GLU A 4 22.85 70.11 -19.90
C GLU A 4 21.71 69.21 -20.37
N ASN A 5 20.87 69.78 -21.24
CA ASN A 5 19.74 69.09 -21.84
C ASN A 5 20.31 68.23 -22.97
N GLU A 6 20.87 67.06 -22.63
CA GLU A 6 21.28 66.05 -23.62
C GLU A 6 20.02 65.63 -24.40
N LEU A 7 19.86 66.18 -25.60
CA LEU A 7 18.78 65.85 -26.51
C LEU A 7 18.84 64.34 -26.81
N GLN A 8 17.95 63.57 -26.20
CA GLN A 8 17.94 62.12 -26.42
C GLN A 8 17.64 61.82 -27.88
N LEU A 9 18.58 61.11 -28.51
CA LEU A 9 18.55 60.77 -29.92
C LEU A 9 17.77 59.47 -30.12
N CYS A 10 16.96 59.42 -31.18
CA CYS A 10 16.25 58.21 -31.54
C CYS A 10 17.25 57.13 -31.98
N SER A 11 17.20 55.94 -31.36
CA SER A 11 18.11 54.84 -31.64
C SER A 11 18.02 54.27 -33.06
N THR A 12 17.00 54.66 -33.85
CA THR A 12 16.82 54.22 -35.25
C THR A 12 17.22 55.31 -36.25
N CYS A 13 16.71 56.53 -36.10
CA CYS A 13 16.99 57.62 -37.06
C CYS A 13 18.01 58.67 -36.60
N ASN A 14 18.53 58.53 -35.36
CA ASN A 14 19.52 59.40 -34.73
C ASN A 14 19.16 60.90 -34.67
N LYS A 15 17.87 61.21 -34.71
CA LYS A 15 17.34 62.59 -34.59
C LYS A 15 17.04 62.93 -33.12
N PRO A 16 17.20 64.19 -32.69
CA PRO A 16 16.91 64.68 -31.33
C PRO A 16 15.39 64.84 -31.12
N SER A 17 14.64 63.79 -31.43
CA SER A 17 13.19 63.72 -31.36
C SER A 17 12.72 62.46 -30.64
N ALA A 18 13.58 61.85 -29.82
CA ALA A 18 13.21 60.68 -29.04
C ALA A 18 12.33 61.10 -27.86
N THR A 19 11.10 60.59 -27.85
CA THR A 19 10.08 60.95 -26.86
C THR A 19 9.58 59.74 -26.08
N ARG A 20 10.00 58.52 -26.47
CA ARG A 20 9.53 57.27 -25.87
C ARG A 20 10.69 56.31 -25.60
N LEU A 21 10.70 55.72 -24.41
CA LEU A 21 11.64 54.67 -24.01
C LEU A 21 10.95 53.30 -24.09
N CYS A 22 11.57 52.34 -24.77
CA CYS A 22 11.18 50.94 -24.64
C CYS A 22 11.89 50.33 -23.43
N ILE A 23 11.14 49.88 -22.42
CA ILE A 23 11.70 49.32 -21.17
C ILE A 23 12.38 47.97 -21.44
N GLY A 24 11.88 47.19 -22.41
CA GLY A 24 12.44 45.88 -22.77
C GLY A 24 13.84 45.99 -23.38
N CYS A 25 14.01 46.79 -24.44
CA CYS A 25 15.31 46.94 -25.10
C CYS A 25 16.16 48.14 -24.61
N LYS A 26 15.64 48.93 -23.66
CA LYS A 26 16.27 50.12 -23.06
C LYS A 26 16.74 51.18 -24.08
N LYS A 27 16.04 51.29 -25.22
CA LYS A 27 16.33 52.24 -26.31
C LYS A 27 15.27 53.33 -26.41
N TYR A 28 15.69 54.52 -26.82
CA TYR A 28 14.82 55.68 -26.99
C TYR A 28 14.45 55.85 -28.47
N PHE A 29 13.17 56.09 -28.75
CA PHE A 29 12.64 56.18 -30.10
C PHE A 29 11.82 57.46 -30.29
N CYS A 30 11.80 57.98 -31.52
CA CYS A 30 10.83 58.98 -31.91
C CYS A 30 9.45 58.32 -32.14
N SER A 31 8.37 59.09 -32.08
CA SER A 31 7.00 58.55 -32.22
C SER A 31 6.75 57.74 -33.51
N LYS A 32 7.48 58.00 -34.59
CA LYS A 32 7.36 57.25 -35.85
C LYS A 32 8.09 55.91 -35.78
N ASP A 33 9.35 55.92 -35.33
CA ASP A 33 10.18 54.71 -35.27
C ASP A 33 9.77 53.79 -34.12
N PHE A 34 9.16 54.34 -33.06
CA PHE A 34 8.55 53.54 -32.00
C PHE A 34 7.38 52.71 -32.51
N LYS A 35 6.53 53.26 -33.40
CA LYS A 35 5.44 52.50 -34.04
C LYS A 35 5.97 51.37 -34.92
N GLU A 36 7.09 51.59 -35.60
CA GLU A 36 7.74 50.53 -36.37
C GLU A 36 8.36 49.47 -35.45
N HIS A 37 8.96 49.86 -34.32
CA HIS A 37 9.44 48.93 -33.30
C HIS A 37 8.30 48.08 -32.70
N GLU A 38 7.15 48.70 -32.38
CA GLU A 38 5.94 48.00 -31.93
C GLU A 38 5.41 47.02 -33.00
N ARG A 39 5.46 47.42 -34.28
CA ARG A 39 5.07 46.54 -35.40
C ARG A 39 5.98 45.32 -35.52
N GLN A 40 7.29 45.49 -35.35
CA GLN A 40 8.24 44.37 -35.35
C GLN A 40 8.03 43.44 -34.14
N LEU A 41 7.74 43.99 -32.96
CA LEU A 41 7.39 43.19 -31.79
C LEU A 41 6.09 42.41 -31.97
N SER A 42 5.08 42.99 -32.61
CA SER A 42 3.84 42.29 -32.96
C SER A 42 4.11 41.11 -33.90
N ILE A 43 4.94 41.32 -34.93
CA ILE A 43 5.31 40.25 -35.87
C ILE A 43 6.09 39.14 -35.15
N ASN A 44 7.00 39.48 -34.25
CA ASN A 44 7.74 38.47 -33.46
C ASN A 44 6.81 37.74 -32.50
N PHE A 45 5.85 38.42 -31.88
CA PHE A 45 4.86 37.80 -31.00
C PHE A 45 3.99 36.79 -31.78
N ASP A 46 3.54 37.15 -32.97
CA ASP A 46 2.75 36.25 -33.82
C ASP A 46 3.59 35.05 -34.30
N ASN A 47 4.85 35.28 -34.67
CA ASN A 47 5.72 34.23 -35.20
C ASN A 47 6.31 33.28 -34.14
N GLU A 48 6.60 33.77 -32.94
CA GLU A 48 7.24 32.97 -31.88
C GLU A 48 6.21 32.46 -30.88
N ILE A 49 5.29 33.31 -30.42
CA ILE A 49 4.36 32.94 -29.34
C ILE A 49 3.10 32.30 -29.91
N VAL A 50 2.41 33.00 -30.84
CA VAL A 50 1.13 32.49 -31.38
C VAL A 50 1.37 31.21 -32.18
N ARG A 51 2.41 31.18 -33.01
CA ARG A 51 2.76 29.96 -33.76
C ARG A 51 3.13 28.79 -32.86
N SER A 52 3.96 28.98 -31.83
CA SER A 52 4.30 27.89 -30.90
C SER A 52 3.09 27.44 -30.07
N HIS A 53 2.20 28.35 -29.71
CA HIS A 53 0.92 28.02 -29.09
C HIS A 53 0.04 27.15 -30.00
N ASP A 54 -0.11 27.54 -31.26
CA ASP A 54 -0.93 26.81 -32.24
C ASP A 54 -0.31 25.45 -32.60
N GLU A 55 1.03 25.36 -32.69
CA GLU A 55 1.75 24.10 -32.85
C GLU A 55 1.53 23.16 -31.66
N LEU A 56 1.51 23.67 -30.43
CA LEU A 56 1.20 22.88 -29.23
C LEU A 56 -0.26 22.41 -29.21
N LEU A 57 -1.21 23.28 -29.59
CA LEU A 57 -2.62 22.88 -29.70
C LEU A 57 -2.83 21.79 -30.76
N ASP A 58 -2.16 21.89 -31.91
CA ASP A 58 -2.24 20.86 -32.95
C ASP A 58 -1.59 19.54 -32.50
N GLN A 59 -0.49 19.59 -31.73
CA GLN A 59 0.10 18.41 -31.11
C GLN A 59 -0.86 17.75 -30.10
N ILE A 60 -1.51 18.51 -29.23
CA ILE A 60 -2.49 18.00 -28.27
C ILE A 60 -3.69 17.38 -29.00
N GLN A 61 -4.24 18.04 -30.01
CA GLN A 61 -5.37 17.49 -30.79
C GLN A 61 -4.99 16.24 -31.58
N LYS A 62 -3.75 16.14 -32.08
CA LYS A 62 -3.25 14.92 -32.72
C LYS A 62 -3.07 13.78 -31.72
N LEU A 63 -2.67 14.07 -30.49
CA LEU A 63 -2.59 13.08 -29.39
C LEU A 63 -3.98 12.57 -29.00
N GLU A 64 -4.99 13.46 -28.91
CA GLU A 64 -6.38 13.08 -28.66
C GLU A 64 -6.97 12.21 -29.77
N LYS A 65 -6.68 12.53 -31.04
CA LYS A 65 -7.17 11.77 -32.21
C LYS A 65 -6.45 10.45 -32.43
N SER A 66 -5.19 10.35 -32.01
CA SER A 66 -4.42 9.12 -32.19
C SER A 66 -4.85 8.02 -31.23
N ASN A 67 -5.49 8.33 -30.09
CA ASN A 67 -6.22 7.47 -29.14
C ASN A 67 -5.57 6.10 -28.80
N SER A 68 -4.33 5.87 -29.22
CA SER A 68 -3.65 4.58 -29.22
C SER A 68 -3.07 4.27 -27.85
N PHE A 69 -2.67 5.31 -27.11
CA PHE A 69 -2.27 5.20 -25.72
C PHE A 69 -3.46 4.96 -24.78
N SER A 70 -4.66 5.49 -25.08
CA SER A 70 -5.83 5.28 -24.23
C SER A 70 -6.45 3.89 -24.44
N LEU A 71 -6.46 3.40 -25.70
CA LEU A 71 -6.99 2.08 -26.04
C LEU A 71 -6.29 0.94 -25.27
N ASP A 72 -4.95 0.97 -25.13
CA ASP A 72 -4.20 -0.06 -24.40
C ASP A 72 -4.53 -0.05 -22.89
N LEU A 73 -4.66 1.13 -22.28
CA LEU A 73 -5.08 1.26 -20.88
C LEU A 73 -6.54 0.83 -20.67
N PHE A 74 -7.45 1.17 -21.59
CA PHE A 74 -8.84 0.72 -21.53
C PHE A 74 -8.95 -0.80 -21.69
N ASP A 75 -8.18 -1.39 -22.59
CA ASP A 75 -8.13 -2.84 -22.79
C ASP A 75 -7.55 -3.54 -21.54
N GLN A 76 -6.52 -2.97 -20.91
CA GLN A 76 -5.98 -3.46 -19.64
C GLN A 76 -6.99 -3.36 -18.49
N ILE A 77 -7.76 -2.28 -18.42
CA ILE A 77 -8.84 -2.12 -17.43
C ILE A 77 -9.96 -3.13 -17.65
N GLU A 78 -10.38 -3.36 -18.90
CA GLU A 78 -11.40 -4.38 -19.20
C GLU A 78 -10.88 -5.80 -18.93
N GLN A 79 -9.62 -6.09 -19.24
CA GLN A 79 -8.99 -7.38 -18.91
C GLN A 79 -8.90 -7.57 -17.40
N TRP A 80 -8.47 -6.54 -16.66
CA TRP A 80 -8.44 -6.56 -15.20
C TRP A 80 -9.84 -6.78 -14.62
N LYS A 81 -10.85 -6.03 -15.08
CA LYS A 81 -12.25 -6.18 -14.66
C LYS A 81 -12.75 -7.61 -14.85
N LYS A 82 -12.51 -8.20 -16.02
CA LYS A 82 -12.88 -9.59 -16.31
C LYS A 82 -12.17 -10.57 -15.37
N THR A 83 -10.90 -10.33 -15.06
CA THR A 83 -10.09 -11.17 -14.18
C THR A 83 -10.57 -11.07 -12.73
N THR A 84 -10.87 -9.86 -12.26
CA THR A 84 -11.36 -9.58 -10.90
C THR A 84 -12.74 -10.18 -10.67
N ILE A 85 -13.67 -10.02 -11.61
CA ILE A 85 -15.00 -10.65 -11.53
C ILE A 85 -14.85 -12.16 -11.41
N ASN A 86 -14.01 -12.79 -12.25
CA ASN A 86 -13.78 -14.23 -12.20
C ASN A 86 -13.18 -14.68 -10.86
N LYS A 87 -12.24 -13.92 -10.28
CA LYS A 87 -11.69 -14.21 -8.95
C LYS A 87 -12.76 -14.15 -7.86
N VAL A 88 -13.60 -13.11 -7.88
CA VAL A 88 -14.72 -12.94 -6.93
C VAL A 88 -15.74 -14.07 -7.07
N GLU A 89 -16.11 -14.43 -8.30
CA GLU A 89 -17.01 -15.56 -8.58
C GLU A 89 -16.44 -16.87 -8.03
N LYS A 90 -15.17 -17.18 -8.30
CA LYS A 90 -14.50 -18.37 -7.76
C LYS A 90 -14.44 -18.40 -6.25
N ALA A 91 -14.15 -17.27 -5.61
CA ALA A 91 -14.13 -17.15 -4.16
C ALA A 91 -15.52 -17.39 -3.56
N ALA A 92 -16.56 -16.81 -4.17
CA ALA A 92 -17.95 -17.02 -3.77
C ALA A 92 -18.39 -18.48 -3.96
N GLU A 93 -18.04 -19.10 -5.09
CA GLU A 93 -18.31 -20.53 -5.34
C GLU A 93 -17.61 -21.43 -4.31
N LYS A 94 -16.36 -21.15 -3.98
CA LYS A 94 -15.60 -21.88 -2.96
C LYS A 94 -16.25 -21.76 -1.58
N ALA A 95 -16.58 -20.55 -1.15
CA ALA A 95 -17.25 -20.30 0.12
C ALA A 95 -18.63 -20.98 0.18
N HIS A 96 -19.39 -20.93 -0.91
CA HIS A 96 -20.66 -21.64 -1.03
C HIS A 96 -20.46 -23.16 -0.91
N HIS A 97 -19.45 -23.72 -1.59
CA HIS A 97 -19.14 -25.14 -1.52
C HIS A 97 -18.76 -25.58 -0.10
N GLU A 98 -17.89 -24.85 0.58
CA GLU A 98 -17.49 -25.10 1.97
C GLU A 98 -18.68 -25.07 2.93
N LEU A 99 -19.59 -24.09 2.76
CA LEU A 99 -20.81 -24.01 3.55
C LEU A 99 -21.71 -25.24 3.33
N VAL A 100 -21.91 -25.65 2.08
CA VAL A 100 -22.71 -26.85 1.75
C VAL A 100 -22.09 -28.11 2.34
N GLU A 101 -20.77 -28.26 2.28
CA GLU A 101 -20.08 -29.39 2.91
C GLU A 101 -20.25 -29.41 4.43
N LEU A 102 -20.10 -28.27 5.10
CA LEU A 102 -20.26 -28.16 6.56
C LEU A 102 -21.69 -28.53 6.97
N ILE A 103 -22.69 -28.02 6.25
CA ILE A 103 -24.10 -28.37 6.43
C ILE A 103 -24.32 -29.88 6.23
N GLY A 104 -23.72 -30.46 5.19
CA GLY A 104 -23.79 -31.89 4.90
C GLY A 104 -23.17 -32.77 6.00
N LYS A 105 -22.00 -32.38 6.52
CA LYS A 105 -21.31 -33.07 7.62
C LYS A 105 -22.15 -33.05 8.90
N GLN A 106 -22.68 -31.89 9.28
CA GLN A 106 -23.54 -31.76 10.48
C GLN A 106 -24.83 -32.58 10.36
N ARG A 107 -25.50 -32.54 9.20
CA ARG A 107 -26.68 -33.37 8.93
C ARG A 107 -26.38 -34.86 9.07
N THR A 108 -25.20 -35.30 8.62
CA THR A 108 -24.78 -36.70 8.74
C THR A 108 -24.55 -37.11 10.19
N ILE A 109 -23.96 -36.24 11.01
CA ILE A 109 -23.74 -36.47 12.45
C ILE A 109 -25.08 -36.62 13.18
N ILE A 110 -26.00 -35.66 13.00
CA ILE A 110 -27.33 -35.69 13.61
C ILE A 110 -28.10 -36.95 13.18
N THR A 111 -28.06 -37.30 11.90
CA THR A 111 -28.73 -38.50 11.37
C THR A 111 -28.17 -39.78 11.99
N LYS A 112 -26.85 -39.89 12.18
CA LYS A 112 -26.22 -41.05 12.83
C LYS A 112 -26.65 -41.16 14.31
N GLN A 113 -26.67 -40.05 15.04
CA GLN A 113 -27.10 -40.03 16.44
C GLN A 113 -28.57 -40.42 16.60
N LEU A 114 -29.45 -39.94 15.71
CA LEU A 114 -30.86 -40.34 15.70
C LEU A 114 -31.04 -41.85 15.41
N LYS A 115 -30.24 -42.42 14.50
CA LYS A 115 -30.27 -43.87 14.23
C LYS A 115 -29.84 -44.68 15.46
N LEU A 116 -28.79 -44.25 16.15
CA LEU A 116 -28.32 -44.88 17.39
C LEU A 116 -29.40 -44.90 18.47
N ILE A 117 -30.07 -43.77 18.70
CA ILE A 117 -31.17 -43.70 19.68
C ILE A 117 -32.37 -44.56 19.25
N THR A 118 -32.68 -44.58 17.95
CA THR A 118 -33.76 -45.44 17.42
C THR A 118 -33.49 -46.91 17.70
N GLU A 119 -32.23 -47.34 17.55
CA GLU A 119 -31.80 -48.70 17.86
C GLU A 119 -31.85 -48.99 19.36
N GLU A 120 -31.37 -48.07 20.21
CA GLU A 120 -31.49 -48.18 21.68
C GLU A 120 -32.96 -48.31 22.11
N ILE A 121 -33.87 -47.50 21.56
CA ILE A 121 -35.31 -47.58 21.85
C ILE A 121 -35.88 -48.93 21.42
N ARG A 122 -35.44 -49.48 20.29
CA ARG A 122 -35.88 -50.79 19.81
C ARG A 122 -35.44 -51.90 20.75
N CYS A 123 -34.16 -51.94 21.14
CA CYS A 123 -33.65 -52.93 22.09
C CYS A 123 -34.37 -52.87 23.44
N CYS A 124 -34.55 -51.67 24.01
CA CYS A 124 -35.29 -51.51 25.28
C CYS A 124 -36.74 -51.99 25.19
N ARG A 125 -37.38 -51.89 24.02
CA ARG A 125 -38.75 -52.39 23.81
C ARG A 125 -38.81 -53.91 23.65
N GLU A 126 -37.82 -54.51 23.01
CA GLU A 126 -37.74 -55.96 22.82
C GLU A 126 -37.42 -56.71 24.12
N GLU A 127 -36.64 -56.08 25.02
CA GLU A 127 -36.25 -56.68 26.30
C GLU A 127 -37.28 -56.43 27.44
N GLU A 128 -38.28 -55.58 27.23
CA GLU A 128 -39.32 -55.18 28.22
C GLU A 128 -38.76 -54.76 29.60
N ASN A 129 -37.51 -54.31 29.68
CA ASN A 129 -36.74 -54.18 30.94
C ASN A 129 -36.33 -52.73 31.30
N PHE A 130 -37.10 -51.73 30.89
CA PHE A 130 -36.73 -50.33 31.13
C PHE A 130 -37.17 -49.83 32.51
N VAL A 131 -36.28 -49.09 33.17
CA VAL A 131 -36.58 -48.37 34.44
C VAL A 131 -36.68 -46.85 34.19
N GLU A 132 -37.19 -46.07 35.15
CA GLU A 132 -37.35 -44.62 34.98
C GLU A 132 -36.05 -43.91 34.57
N ASN A 133 -34.91 -44.42 35.06
CA ASN A 133 -33.59 -43.88 34.76
C ASN A 133 -33.19 -44.03 33.28
N ASP A 134 -33.62 -45.11 32.61
CA ASP A 134 -33.38 -45.30 31.17
C ASP A 134 -34.24 -44.38 30.32
N ILE A 135 -35.48 -44.13 30.76
CA ILE A 135 -36.39 -43.18 30.11
C ILE A 135 -35.82 -41.77 30.22
N ASP A 136 -35.31 -41.38 31.39
CA ASP A 136 -34.74 -40.04 31.58
C ASP A 136 -33.43 -39.87 30.81
N ARG A 137 -32.57 -40.89 30.74
CA ARG A 137 -31.37 -40.89 29.87
C ARG A 137 -31.73 -40.69 28.39
N LEU A 138 -32.76 -41.37 27.89
CA LEU A 138 -33.19 -41.23 26.49
C LEU A 138 -33.80 -39.84 26.22
N LYS A 139 -34.57 -39.28 27.17
CA LYS A 139 -35.09 -37.91 27.08
C LYS A 139 -33.96 -36.88 27.01
N GLU A 140 -32.93 -37.03 27.84
CA GLU A 140 -31.75 -36.15 27.81
C GLU A 140 -31.05 -36.19 26.44
N LYS A 141 -30.73 -37.40 25.93
CA LYS A 141 -30.11 -37.56 24.60
C LYS A 141 -30.95 -36.94 23.48
N ILE A 142 -32.27 -37.09 23.51
CA ILE A 142 -33.18 -36.49 22.53
C ILE A 142 -33.19 -34.95 22.65
N ASN A 143 -33.19 -34.41 23.86
CA ASN A 143 -33.13 -32.96 24.09
C ASN A 143 -31.80 -32.36 23.66
N GLU A 144 -30.68 -33.05 23.86
CA GLU A 144 -29.37 -32.63 23.34
C GLU A 144 -29.35 -32.54 21.82
N ILE A 145 -29.92 -33.53 21.12
CA ILE A 145 -30.00 -33.51 19.65
C ILE A 145 -30.93 -32.39 19.18
N LYS A 146 -32.06 -32.17 19.87
CA LYS A 146 -32.97 -31.05 19.58
C LYS A 146 -32.28 -29.70 19.73
N GLN A 147 -31.55 -29.48 20.82
CA GLN A 147 -30.78 -28.25 21.03
C GLN A 147 -29.73 -28.05 19.93
N LYS A 148 -28.99 -29.10 19.54
CA LYS A 148 -28.01 -29.04 18.45
C LYS A 148 -28.66 -28.69 17.10
N PHE A 149 -29.86 -29.21 16.86
CA PHE A 149 -30.63 -28.91 15.64
C PHE A 149 -31.21 -27.48 15.65
N GLU A 150 -31.66 -26.99 16.80
CA GLU A 150 -32.18 -25.63 16.97
C GLU A 150 -31.07 -24.58 16.85
N GLN A 151 -29.91 -24.80 17.48
CA GLN A 151 -28.72 -23.95 17.36
C GLN A 151 -28.24 -23.85 15.90
N PHE A 152 -28.29 -24.95 15.16
CA PHE A 152 -27.92 -24.97 13.75
C PHE A 152 -28.92 -24.22 12.85
N ASN A 153 -30.22 -24.22 13.18
CA ASN A 153 -31.26 -23.52 12.43
C ASN A 153 -31.45 -22.05 12.85
N GLN A 154 -30.74 -21.56 13.87
CA GLN A 154 -30.76 -20.15 14.22
C GLN A 154 -30.08 -19.33 13.10
N LYS A 155 -30.79 -18.29 12.66
CA LYS A 155 -30.42 -17.36 11.57
C LYS A 155 -29.08 -16.63 11.79
N ASP A 156 -28.53 -16.68 13.00
CA ASP A 156 -27.30 -15.97 13.38
C ASP A 156 -26.03 -16.57 12.76
N THR A 157 -25.99 -17.88 12.46
CA THR A 157 -24.80 -18.50 11.84
C THR A 157 -24.67 -18.13 10.35
N THR A 158 -25.77 -17.76 9.68
CA THR A 158 -25.77 -17.38 8.26
C THR A 158 -25.70 -15.86 8.07
N GLN A 159 -26.02 -15.05 9.08
CA GLN A 159 -26.01 -13.58 8.97
C GLN A 159 -24.61 -12.97 9.08
N SER A 160 -23.60 -13.66 9.64
CA SER A 160 -22.26 -13.06 9.78
C SER A 160 -21.44 -12.99 8.48
N ILE A 161 -21.80 -13.74 7.44
CA ILE A 161 -21.04 -13.78 6.17
C ILE A 161 -21.51 -12.69 5.19
N ILE A 162 -22.77 -12.25 5.29
CA ILE A 162 -23.36 -11.30 4.34
C ILE A 162 -23.09 -9.85 4.75
N VAL A 163 -22.94 -9.55 6.04
CA VAL A 163 -22.75 -8.17 6.53
C VAL A 163 -21.27 -7.82 6.64
N SER A 164 -20.56 -7.82 5.52
CA SER A 164 -19.30 -7.07 5.36
C SER A 164 -18.80 -6.95 3.91
N ASN A 165 -19.56 -7.38 2.90
CA ASN A 165 -19.13 -7.26 1.49
C ASN A 165 -19.70 -6.06 0.71
N ASP A 166 -20.64 -5.30 1.29
CA ASP A 166 -21.11 -4.05 0.67
C ASP A 166 -20.10 -2.88 0.83
N GLN A 167 -18.95 -3.12 1.45
CA GLN A 167 -17.81 -2.22 1.46
C GLN A 167 -16.66 -2.80 0.64
N ILE A 168 -16.89 -3.06 -0.66
CA ILE A 168 -15.77 -3.04 -1.59
C ILE A 168 -15.26 -1.60 -1.58
N ASP A 169 -14.15 -1.38 -0.89
CA ASP A 169 -13.42 -0.11 -0.97
C ASP A 169 -12.89 0.00 -2.39
N TRP A 170 -13.64 0.67 -3.26
CA TRP A 170 -13.26 0.86 -4.66
C TRP A 170 -11.89 1.55 -4.80
N ASN A 171 -11.45 2.30 -3.78
CA ASN A 171 -10.10 2.86 -3.71
C ASN A 171 -9.02 1.79 -3.60
N ARG A 172 -9.36 0.54 -3.30
CA ARG A 172 -8.41 -0.58 -3.23
C ARG A 172 -8.11 -1.19 -4.61
N LEU A 173 -9.01 -1.02 -5.58
CA LEU A 173 -9.02 -1.79 -6.82
C LEU A 173 -8.59 -0.99 -8.05
N ILE A 174 -8.74 0.34 -8.05
CA ILE A 174 -8.33 1.21 -9.16
C ILE A 174 -7.64 2.44 -8.57
N TYR A 175 -6.33 2.56 -8.78
CA TYR A 175 -5.60 3.80 -8.54
C TYR A 175 -5.26 4.43 -9.88
N ILE A 176 -5.87 5.58 -10.17
CA ILE A 176 -5.36 6.45 -11.24
C ILE A 176 -4.08 7.08 -10.68
N ARG A 177 -2.95 6.82 -11.32
CA ARG A 177 -1.66 7.40 -10.94
C ARG A 177 -1.62 8.83 -11.49
N GLU A 178 -1.64 9.82 -10.61
CA GLU A 178 -1.43 11.21 -10.99
C GLU A 178 0.05 11.47 -11.34
N PRO A 179 0.35 12.41 -12.25
CA PRO A 179 1.73 12.70 -12.60
C PRO A 179 2.50 13.35 -11.45
N GLN A 180 3.65 12.73 -11.14
CA GLN A 180 4.89 13.27 -10.58
C GLN A 180 4.76 14.39 -9.51
N ARG A 181 4.66 14.02 -8.22
CA ARG A 181 5.08 14.91 -7.13
C ARG A 181 6.60 14.81 -6.95
N ASN A 182 7.29 15.95 -6.92
CA ASN A 182 8.67 16.00 -6.41
C ASN A 182 8.59 15.82 -4.88
N LEU A 183 9.12 14.71 -4.38
CA LEU A 183 9.22 14.48 -2.94
C LEU A 183 10.45 15.22 -2.39
N ASP A 184 10.29 15.85 -1.23
CA ASP A 184 11.36 16.53 -0.49
C ASP A 184 12.02 15.64 0.58
N TYR A 185 11.67 14.34 0.60
CA TYR A 185 12.16 13.34 1.54
C TYR A 185 12.49 12.03 0.83
N SER A 186 13.35 11.21 1.45
CA SER A 186 13.66 9.85 0.99
C SER A 186 12.56 8.88 1.44
N ARG A 187 11.99 8.12 0.50
CA ARG A 187 10.83 7.26 0.76
C ARG A 187 11.14 6.17 1.79
N PRO A 188 10.26 5.86 2.75
CA PRO A 188 10.44 4.69 3.61
C PRO A 188 10.52 3.39 2.79
N LEU A 189 11.24 2.38 3.27
CA LEU A 189 11.40 1.09 2.61
C LEU A 189 10.77 -0.01 3.48
N ILE A 190 9.90 -0.82 2.88
CA ILE A 190 9.33 -2.01 3.49
C ILE A 190 9.62 -3.20 2.59
N ILE A 191 10.26 -4.23 3.15
CA ILE A 191 10.54 -5.49 2.46
C ILE A 191 9.71 -6.60 3.11
N PHE A 192 8.87 -7.25 2.31
CA PHE A 192 8.12 -8.45 2.67
C PHE A 192 8.72 -9.68 2.02
N GLY A 193 8.44 -10.85 2.59
CA GLY A 193 8.88 -12.13 2.08
C GLY A 193 9.92 -12.81 2.98
N PRO A 194 10.47 -13.94 2.53
CA PRO A 194 11.46 -14.69 3.28
C PRO A 194 12.78 -13.91 3.38
N PHE A 195 13.52 -14.10 4.48
CA PHE A 195 14.84 -13.51 4.71
C PHE A 195 14.90 -11.98 4.72
N LYS A 196 13.75 -11.29 4.90
CA LYS A 196 13.68 -9.83 4.95
C LYS A 196 14.60 -9.24 6.02
N GLU A 197 14.77 -9.89 7.17
CA GLU A 197 15.65 -9.43 8.24
C GLU A 197 17.11 -9.37 7.77
N THR A 198 17.59 -10.45 7.13
CA THR A 198 18.94 -10.52 6.57
C THR A 198 19.17 -9.45 5.49
N ILE A 199 18.19 -9.28 4.60
CA ILE A 199 18.27 -8.28 3.53
C ILE A 199 18.31 -6.86 4.12
N ASN A 200 17.46 -6.57 5.09
CA ASN A 200 17.41 -5.28 5.78
C ASN A 200 18.75 -4.95 6.44
N ASP A 201 19.33 -5.89 7.19
CA ASP A 201 20.61 -5.72 7.86
C ASP A 201 21.75 -5.49 6.84
N GLN A 202 21.75 -6.25 5.74
CA GLN A 202 22.74 -6.11 4.68
C GLN A 202 22.67 -4.73 4.00
N LEU A 203 21.46 -4.24 3.68
CA LEU A 203 21.28 -2.90 3.09
C LEU A 203 21.84 -1.79 3.98
N ILE A 204 21.61 -1.85 5.30
CA ILE A 204 22.12 -0.86 6.26
C ILE A 204 23.64 -0.91 6.34
N ASN A 205 24.22 -2.11 6.35
CA ASN A 205 25.67 -2.30 6.45
C ASN A 205 26.42 -1.87 5.20
N ASP A 206 25.89 -2.23 4.02
CA ASP A 206 26.53 -1.95 2.73
C ASP A 206 26.36 -0.48 2.32
N HIS A 207 25.23 0.15 2.68
CA HIS A 207 24.88 1.51 2.29
C HIS A 207 24.37 2.38 3.47
N PRO A 208 25.22 2.64 4.49
CA PRO A 208 24.83 3.36 5.70
C PRO A 208 24.47 4.83 5.46
N ASP A 209 24.92 5.41 4.34
CA ASP A 209 24.56 6.78 3.94
C ASP A 209 23.19 6.85 3.26
N THR A 210 22.65 5.71 2.79
CA THR A 210 21.39 5.60 2.05
C THR A 210 20.26 5.09 2.93
N PHE A 211 20.55 4.16 3.86
CA PHE A 211 19.54 3.53 4.70
C PHE A 211 19.76 3.80 6.19
N ALA A 212 18.66 3.84 6.93
CA ALA A 212 18.68 3.82 8.38
C ALA A 212 17.38 3.23 8.92
N SER A 213 17.42 2.64 10.12
CA SER A 213 16.22 2.27 10.86
C SER A 213 15.77 3.42 11.74
N CYS A 214 14.46 3.62 11.87
CA CYS A 214 13.92 4.52 12.88
C CYS A 214 13.95 3.89 14.27
N ILE A 215 13.97 4.73 15.31
CA ILE A 215 13.95 4.27 16.71
C ILE A 215 12.49 4.10 17.17
N PRO A 216 12.06 2.87 17.51
CA PRO A 216 10.71 2.63 18.00
C PRO A 216 10.51 3.15 19.43
N HIS A 217 9.26 3.25 19.87
CA HIS A 217 8.87 3.64 21.23
C HIS A 217 8.45 2.41 22.03
N THR A 218 8.70 2.43 23.33
CA THR A 218 8.20 1.40 24.24
C THR A 218 7.84 1.96 25.61
N THR A 219 6.84 1.38 26.25
CA THR A 219 6.54 1.64 27.69
C THR A 219 7.33 0.75 28.63
N ARG A 220 8.07 -0.22 28.10
CA ARG A 220 8.94 -1.08 28.89
C ARG A 220 10.00 -0.20 29.58
N PRO A 221 10.32 -0.43 30.86
CA PRO A 221 11.45 0.23 31.50
C PRO A 221 12.77 -0.06 30.77
N LYS A 222 13.60 0.99 30.65
CA LYS A 222 14.96 0.89 30.10
C LYS A 222 15.82 -0.06 30.93
N ARG A 223 16.54 -0.98 30.29
CA ARG A 223 17.54 -1.84 30.95
C ARG A 223 18.87 -1.10 31.13
N ASP A 224 19.73 -1.62 32.00
CA ASP A 224 21.01 -0.98 32.33
C ASP A 224 21.93 -0.78 31.11
N LYS A 225 21.89 -1.70 30.15
CA LYS A 225 22.71 -1.67 28.93
C LYS A 225 22.12 -0.86 27.77
N GLU A 226 20.85 -0.44 27.90
CA GLU A 226 20.13 0.28 26.83
C GLU A 226 20.32 1.80 26.99
N VAL A 227 20.28 2.52 25.88
CA VAL A 227 20.42 3.97 25.81
C VAL A 227 19.14 4.57 25.22
N GLU A 228 18.61 5.60 25.89
CA GLU A 228 17.45 6.37 25.40
C GLU A 228 17.77 6.99 24.04
N GLY A 229 16.87 6.79 23.06
CA GLY A 229 17.07 7.28 21.71
C GLY A 229 18.12 6.52 20.90
N ARG A 230 18.44 5.27 21.29
CA ARG A 230 19.23 4.35 20.48
C ARG A 230 18.46 3.07 20.18
N GLU A 231 18.13 2.29 21.20
CA GLU A 231 17.35 1.07 21.01
C GLU A 231 15.84 1.38 20.98
N TYR A 232 15.39 2.22 21.92
CA TYR A 232 14.01 2.68 22.01
C TYR A 232 13.93 4.10 22.55
N HIS A 233 12.80 4.74 22.28
CA HIS A 233 12.28 5.82 23.10
C HIS A 233 11.46 5.25 24.26
N PHE A 234 11.95 5.42 25.49
CA PHE A 234 11.32 4.83 26.67
C PHE A 234 10.24 5.78 27.23
N VAL A 235 8.98 5.45 26.95
CA VAL A 235 7.80 6.21 27.36
C VAL A 235 7.39 5.84 28.78
N ALA A 236 7.61 6.75 29.73
CA ALA A 236 7.30 6.50 31.15
C ALA A 236 5.80 6.36 31.45
N ASN A 237 4.94 7.04 30.69
CA ASN A 237 3.49 7.04 30.91
C ASN A 237 2.76 6.17 29.88
N ARG A 238 2.35 4.97 30.28
CA ARG A 238 1.60 4.06 29.39
C ARG A 238 0.32 4.69 28.85
N LYS A 239 -0.43 5.42 29.68
CA LYS A 239 -1.68 6.06 29.27
C LYS A 239 -1.46 7.09 28.16
N GLN A 240 -0.36 7.83 28.23
CA GLN A 240 0.02 8.76 27.16
C GLN A 240 0.26 8.01 25.84
N MET A 241 1.01 6.90 25.88
CA MET A 241 1.24 6.11 24.65
C MET A 241 -0.06 5.51 24.10
N GLU A 242 -1.00 5.10 24.96
CA GLU A 242 -2.33 4.63 24.54
C GLU A 242 -3.13 5.73 23.85
N ASP A 243 -3.12 6.95 24.41
CA ASP A 243 -3.76 8.12 23.80
C ASP A 243 -3.11 8.46 22.44
N ASP A 244 -1.78 8.40 22.34
CA ASP A 244 -1.04 8.65 21.09
C ASP A 244 -1.35 7.59 20.01
N ILE A 245 -1.52 6.32 20.39
CA ILE A 245 -1.97 5.23 19.51
C ILE A 245 -3.38 5.50 19.00
N GLN A 246 -4.31 5.93 19.89
CA GLN A 246 -5.69 6.27 19.51
C GLN A 246 -5.76 7.49 18.58
N ASN A 247 -4.84 8.44 18.74
CA ASN A 247 -4.71 9.63 17.90
C ASN A 247 -3.98 9.36 16.56
N TYR A 248 -3.77 8.09 16.19
CA TYR A 248 -3.13 7.69 14.93
C TYR A 248 -1.70 8.23 14.75
N LEU A 249 -0.96 8.45 15.84
CA LEU A 249 0.45 8.91 15.77
C LEU A 249 1.45 7.78 15.46
N PHE A 250 0.97 6.54 15.43
CA PHE A 250 1.77 5.34 15.20
C PHE A 250 1.36 4.62 13.90
N ILE A 251 2.36 4.29 13.06
CA ILE A 251 2.15 3.45 11.88
C ILE A 251 1.91 1.99 12.26
N GLU A 252 2.45 1.57 13.39
CA GLU A 252 2.23 0.25 13.97
C GLU A 252 2.42 0.33 15.47
N ALA A 253 1.59 -0.38 16.21
CA ALA A 253 1.72 -0.54 17.65
C ALA A 253 1.17 -1.90 18.08
N GLY A 254 1.78 -2.47 19.11
CA GLY A 254 1.40 -3.76 19.67
C GLY A 254 1.79 -3.88 21.14
N GLU A 255 1.25 -4.89 21.80
CA GLU A 255 1.59 -5.20 23.19
C GLU A 255 2.37 -6.51 23.26
N TYR A 256 3.47 -6.51 24.01
CA TYR A 256 4.31 -7.67 24.24
C TYR A 256 4.77 -7.70 25.70
N GLU A 257 4.58 -8.83 26.37
CA GLU A 257 4.90 -9.02 27.81
C GLU A 257 4.37 -7.88 28.70
N GLY A 258 3.14 -7.42 28.43
CA GLY A 258 2.50 -6.36 29.21
C GLY A 258 3.04 -4.95 28.97
N ASN A 259 3.88 -4.74 27.95
CA ASN A 259 4.41 -3.44 27.56
C ASN A 259 4.00 -3.11 26.12
N LEU A 260 3.65 -1.85 25.88
CA LEU A 260 3.38 -1.32 24.55
C LEU A 260 4.68 -1.05 23.79
N TYR A 261 4.67 -1.35 22.50
CA TYR A 261 5.70 -1.05 21.52
C TYR A 261 5.04 -0.40 20.31
N GLY A 262 5.73 0.53 19.66
CA GLY A 262 5.21 1.11 18.42
C GLY A 262 6.21 1.95 17.67
N THR A 263 6.00 2.05 16.35
CA THR A 263 6.78 2.89 15.45
C THR A 263 5.97 4.14 15.14
N SER A 264 6.44 5.32 15.60
CA SER A 264 5.72 6.57 15.41
C SER A 264 5.92 7.12 14.00
N ILE A 265 4.91 7.83 13.48
CA ILE A 265 5.01 8.51 12.17
C ILE A 265 6.20 9.49 12.17
N ASN A 266 6.43 10.19 13.28
CA ASN A 266 7.52 11.15 13.39
C ASN A 266 8.89 10.48 13.34
N ALA A 267 9.07 9.32 13.98
CA ALA A 267 10.35 8.60 13.92
C ALA A 267 10.70 8.18 12.48
N VAL A 268 9.70 7.79 11.69
CA VAL A 268 9.89 7.51 10.25
C VAL A 268 10.20 8.79 9.48
N ARG A 269 9.49 9.88 9.78
CA ARG A 269 9.66 11.18 9.14
C ARG A 269 11.07 11.73 9.38
N ASP A 270 11.58 11.66 10.60
CA ASP A 270 12.92 12.17 10.94
C ASP A 270 14.02 11.51 10.09
N VAL A 271 13.92 10.19 9.87
CA VAL A 271 14.85 9.47 8.99
C VAL A 271 14.64 9.86 7.53
N ALA A 272 13.39 9.87 7.05
CA ALA A 272 13.07 10.23 5.67
C ALA A 272 13.58 11.62 5.27
N TYR A 273 13.44 12.61 6.15
CA TYR A 273 13.90 13.98 5.94
C TYR A 273 15.41 14.17 6.19
N SER A 274 16.09 13.18 6.79
CA SER A 274 17.56 13.13 6.87
C SER A 274 18.23 12.63 5.58
N SER A 275 17.48 12.57 4.48
CA SER A 275 17.91 12.06 3.17
C SER A 275 18.27 10.57 3.16
N LYS A 276 17.68 9.76 4.06
CA LYS A 276 17.86 8.31 4.11
C LYS A 276 16.52 7.58 4.00
N HIS A 277 16.52 6.43 3.34
CA HIS A 277 15.37 5.53 3.36
C HIS A 277 15.24 4.92 4.74
N CYS A 278 14.09 5.15 5.37
CA CYS A 278 13.76 4.50 6.63
C CYS A 278 13.37 3.05 6.36
N ILE A 279 14.22 2.08 6.72
CA ILE A 279 13.87 0.67 6.65
C ILE A 279 12.92 0.34 7.81
N LEU A 280 11.77 -0.25 7.47
CA LEU A 280 10.69 -0.55 8.42
C LEU A 280 10.42 -2.04 8.48
N ASP A 281 10.52 -2.59 9.68
CA ASP A 281 10.04 -3.94 10.01
C ASP A 281 8.62 -3.85 10.58
N VAL A 282 7.63 -3.87 9.70
CA VAL A 282 6.21 -3.65 10.03
C VAL A 282 5.30 -4.60 9.24
N THR A 283 4.05 -4.74 9.67
CA THR A 283 3.03 -5.51 8.93
C THR A 283 2.46 -4.71 7.75
N GLY A 284 1.79 -5.40 6.81
CA GLY A 284 1.15 -4.76 5.64
C GLY A 284 0.12 -3.67 6.00
N SER A 285 -0.44 -3.70 7.21
CA SER A 285 -1.35 -2.65 7.71
C SER A 285 -0.67 -1.28 7.84
N ALA A 286 0.64 -1.25 8.09
CA ALA A 286 1.40 0.00 8.25
C ALA A 286 1.53 0.78 6.94
N ILE A 287 1.51 0.11 5.78
CA ILE A 287 1.60 0.75 4.45
C ILE A 287 0.51 1.82 4.30
N LYS A 288 -0.75 1.46 4.63
CA LYS A 288 -1.89 2.37 4.52
C LYS A 288 -1.77 3.56 5.47
N ARG A 289 -1.23 3.34 6.67
CA ARG A 289 -1.02 4.40 7.67
C ARG A 289 0.07 5.37 7.23
N LEU A 290 1.14 4.88 6.61
CA LEU A 290 2.18 5.72 5.99
C LEU A 290 1.62 6.59 4.87
N ILE A 291 0.89 5.98 3.92
CA ILE A 291 0.27 6.71 2.81
C ILE A 291 -0.67 7.80 3.35
N ARG A 292 -1.50 7.49 4.35
CA ARG A 292 -2.38 8.48 5.00
C ARG A 292 -1.61 9.61 5.70
N ALA A 293 -0.39 9.34 6.16
CA ALA A 293 0.50 10.33 6.77
C ALA A 293 1.28 11.16 5.75
N GLY A 294 1.03 10.97 4.45
CA GLY A 294 1.75 11.65 3.36
C GLY A 294 3.15 11.09 3.11
N LEU A 295 3.47 9.90 3.65
CA LEU A 295 4.73 9.21 3.42
C LEU A 295 4.46 8.00 2.52
N TYR A 296 4.88 8.06 1.27
CA TYR A 296 4.67 6.98 0.29
C TYR A 296 5.85 5.99 0.32
N PRO A 297 5.71 4.80 0.94
CA PRO A 297 6.82 3.85 1.03
C PRO A 297 7.12 3.20 -0.33
N ILE A 298 8.36 2.72 -0.48
CA ILE A 298 8.73 1.69 -1.45
C ILE A 298 8.42 0.35 -0.79
N VAL A 299 7.52 -0.42 -1.38
CA VAL A 299 7.11 -1.72 -0.86
C VAL A 299 7.60 -2.81 -1.80
N ILE A 300 8.55 -3.60 -1.33
CA ILE A 300 9.15 -4.69 -2.10
C ILE A 300 8.64 -6.01 -1.51
N TYR A 301 8.13 -6.89 -2.37
CA TYR A 301 7.81 -8.26 -1.98
C TYR A 301 8.76 -9.24 -2.64
N VAL A 302 9.51 -9.97 -1.81
CA VAL A 302 10.34 -11.11 -2.24
C VAL A 302 9.43 -12.33 -2.31
N LYS A 303 9.14 -12.76 -3.53
CA LYS A 303 8.25 -13.90 -3.78
C LYS A 303 9.06 -15.20 -3.81
N PRO A 304 8.83 -16.13 -2.86
CA PRO A 304 9.44 -17.44 -2.95
C PRO A 304 8.80 -18.26 -4.08
N ARG A 305 9.61 -18.91 -4.92
CA ARG A 305 9.11 -19.78 -6.00
C ARG A 305 8.36 -21.00 -5.46
N ASP A 306 8.96 -21.64 -4.47
CA ASP A 306 8.40 -22.80 -3.77
C ASP A 306 9.07 -22.97 -2.39
N ILE A 307 8.63 -23.97 -1.64
CA ILE A 307 9.19 -24.31 -0.32
C ILE A 307 10.66 -24.74 -0.43
N LYS A 308 11.08 -25.36 -1.54
CA LYS A 308 12.48 -25.81 -1.73
C LYS A 308 13.42 -24.63 -1.89
N TRP A 309 12.97 -23.57 -2.57
CA TRP A 309 13.70 -22.32 -2.68
C TRP A 309 14.01 -21.76 -1.29
N ILE A 310 13.02 -21.72 -0.40
CA ILE A 310 13.24 -21.27 0.99
C ILE A 310 14.23 -22.18 1.70
N LEU A 311 14.09 -23.51 1.58
CA LEU A 311 15.01 -24.46 2.21
C LEU A 311 16.46 -24.30 1.75
N ASN A 312 16.68 -24.13 0.46
CA ASN A 312 18.02 -23.97 -0.10
C ASN A 312 18.72 -22.70 0.42
N ASN A 313 17.94 -21.66 0.74
CA ASN A 313 18.44 -20.38 1.23
C ASN A 313 18.49 -20.29 2.78
N MET A 314 17.98 -21.29 3.52
CA MET A 314 18.08 -21.36 4.99
C MET A 314 19.45 -21.81 5.51
N GLY A 315 20.33 -22.34 4.64
CA GLY A 315 21.64 -22.86 5.04
C GLY A 315 21.54 -24.05 6.01
N GLU A 316 22.43 -24.09 7.01
CA GLU A 316 22.53 -25.20 7.96
C GLU A 316 21.31 -25.35 8.90
N GLU A 317 20.44 -24.33 8.99
CA GLU A 317 19.20 -24.35 9.79
C GLU A 317 17.96 -24.80 8.98
N ALA A 318 18.15 -25.40 7.82
CA ALA A 318 17.05 -25.83 6.94
C ALA A 318 16.08 -26.79 7.66
N ASN A 319 14.84 -26.33 7.81
CA ASN A 319 13.75 -27.11 8.40
C ASN A 319 12.51 -27.00 7.52
N GLU A 320 12.00 -28.13 7.05
CA GLU A 320 10.87 -28.21 6.12
C GLU A 320 9.58 -27.61 6.70
N ASP A 321 9.30 -27.83 7.99
CA ASP A 321 8.10 -27.29 8.63
C ASP A 321 8.18 -25.77 8.78
N ARG A 322 9.38 -25.25 9.11
CA ARG A 322 9.64 -23.81 9.15
C ARG A 322 9.51 -23.19 7.76
N ALA A 323 10.04 -23.84 6.74
CA ALA A 323 9.95 -23.37 5.35
C ALA A 323 8.50 -23.33 4.85
N LYS A 324 7.69 -24.35 5.18
CA LYS A 324 6.24 -24.36 4.91
C LYS A 324 5.53 -23.18 5.57
N GLN A 325 5.78 -22.93 6.86
CA GLN A 325 5.19 -21.80 7.58
C GLN A 325 5.57 -20.45 6.96
N ILE A 326 6.82 -20.29 6.52
CA ILE A 326 7.25 -19.06 5.85
C ILE A 326 6.55 -18.92 4.50
N TYR A 327 6.48 -20.01 3.72
CA TYR A 327 5.80 -20.00 2.42
C TYR A 327 4.31 -19.65 2.55
N GLU A 328 3.61 -20.23 3.52
CA GLU A 328 2.21 -19.91 3.83
C GLU A 328 2.04 -18.43 4.21
N LYS A 329 2.89 -17.91 5.10
CA LYS A 329 2.87 -16.48 5.46
C LYS A 329 3.12 -15.56 4.25
N CYS A 330 4.00 -15.96 3.33
CA CYS A 330 4.25 -15.19 2.11
C CYS A 330 3.01 -15.15 1.23
N ASN A 331 2.32 -16.28 1.03
CA ASN A 331 1.06 -16.34 0.30
C ASN A 331 -0.02 -15.46 0.95
N ASP A 332 -0.13 -15.50 2.27
CA ASP A 332 -1.08 -14.65 3.00
C ASP A 332 -0.78 -13.15 2.80
N ILE A 333 0.49 -12.77 2.80
CA ILE A 333 0.91 -11.38 2.56
C ILE A 333 0.59 -10.97 1.11
N GLU A 334 0.89 -11.82 0.13
CA GLU A 334 0.60 -11.56 -1.29
C GLU A 334 -0.92 -11.45 -1.54
N GLU A 335 -1.73 -12.33 -0.96
CA GLU A 335 -3.18 -12.30 -1.10
C GLU A 335 -3.80 -11.05 -0.45
N ASN A 336 -3.32 -10.67 0.74
CA ASN A 336 -3.92 -9.57 1.51
C ASN A 336 -3.39 -8.17 1.12
N PHE A 337 -2.16 -8.06 0.62
CA PHE A 337 -1.48 -6.79 0.40
C PHE A 337 -0.82 -6.64 -0.98
N GLY A 338 -0.98 -7.62 -1.89
CA GLY A 338 -0.37 -7.62 -3.22
C GLY A 338 -0.59 -6.33 -4.03
N ASP A 339 -1.78 -5.73 -3.88
CA ASP A 339 -2.14 -4.47 -4.57
C ASP A 339 -1.33 -3.25 -4.09
N LEU A 340 -0.67 -3.35 -2.93
CA LEU A 340 0.11 -2.28 -2.31
C LEU A 340 1.62 -2.41 -2.60
N PHE A 341 2.04 -3.48 -3.26
CA PHE A 341 3.45 -3.68 -3.60
C PHE A 341 3.87 -2.73 -4.72
N THR A 342 5.02 -2.09 -4.53
CA THR A 342 5.66 -1.30 -5.59
C THR A 342 6.30 -2.23 -6.61
N VAL A 343 6.94 -3.31 -6.14
CA VAL A 343 7.56 -4.33 -6.99
C VAL A 343 7.53 -5.70 -6.32
N THR A 344 7.38 -6.75 -7.12
CA THR A 344 7.55 -8.14 -6.72
C THR A 344 8.82 -8.68 -7.37
N ILE A 345 9.72 -9.26 -6.57
CA ILE A 345 11.01 -9.81 -7.01
C ILE A 345 10.99 -11.32 -6.80
N GLU A 346 11.29 -12.07 -7.86
CA GLU A 346 11.26 -13.54 -7.90
C GLU A 346 12.52 -14.07 -8.61
N GLU A 347 13.62 -14.18 -7.86
CA GLU A 347 14.92 -14.62 -8.39
C GLU A 347 15.31 -16.03 -7.91
N GLU A 348 16.32 -16.63 -8.55
CA GLU A 348 16.76 -17.99 -8.23
C GLU A 348 17.55 -18.08 -6.92
N ASN A 349 18.40 -17.10 -6.67
CA ASN A 349 19.27 -17.07 -5.50
C ASN A 349 19.02 -15.83 -4.65
N LEU A 350 19.30 -15.92 -3.34
CA LEU A 350 19.16 -14.78 -2.44
C LEU A 350 20.10 -13.61 -2.81
N SER A 351 21.27 -13.89 -3.39
CA SER A 351 22.18 -12.85 -3.90
C SER A 351 21.53 -12.04 -5.02
N ASP A 352 20.90 -12.73 -5.98
CA ASP A 352 20.23 -12.08 -7.11
C ASP A 352 19.02 -11.25 -6.62
N VAL A 353 18.31 -11.74 -5.59
CA VAL A 353 17.25 -10.97 -4.92
C VAL A 353 17.81 -9.67 -4.35
N TYR A 354 18.93 -9.72 -3.62
CA TYR A 354 19.56 -8.54 -3.03
C TYR A 354 19.99 -7.53 -4.10
N ASP A 355 20.69 -7.99 -5.13
CA ASP A 355 21.15 -7.15 -6.24
C ASP A 355 19.95 -6.48 -6.93
N ARG A 356 18.87 -7.23 -7.17
CA ARG A 356 17.66 -6.70 -7.78
C ARG A 356 16.94 -5.67 -6.92
N ILE A 357 16.93 -5.86 -5.60
CA ILE A 357 16.39 -4.90 -4.64
C ILE A 357 17.19 -3.60 -4.71
N TRP A 358 18.52 -3.70 -4.69
CA TRP A 358 19.39 -2.53 -4.75
C TRP A 358 19.25 -1.77 -6.07
N GLU A 359 19.29 -2.47 -7.22
CA GLU A 359 19.06 -1.87 -8.55
C GLU A 359 17.74 -1.11 -8.61
N PHE A 360 16.67 -1.69 -8.05
CA PHE A 360 15.36 -1.07 -8.03
C PHE A 360 15.35 0.21 -7.18
N ILE A 361 15.92 0.16 -5.97
CA ILE A 361 15.96 1.33 -5.07
C ILE A 361 16.84 2.44 -5.65
N ASP A 362 17.99 2.10 -6.23
CA ASP A 362 18.88 3.06 -6.88
C ASP A 362 18.19 3.75 -8.06
N HIS A 363 17.47 2.97 -8.89
CA HIS A 363 16.65 3.54 -9.96
C HIS A 363 15.58 4.50 -9.42
N GLU A 364 14.82 4.09 -8.41
CA GLU A 364 13.80 4.94 -7.78
C GLU A 364 14.39 6.24 -7.17
N ASN A 365 15.65 6.22 -6.72
CA ASN A 365 16.34 7.41 -6.22
C ASN A 365 16.78 8.38 -7.30
N THR A 366 17.12 7.88 -8.49
CA THR A 366 17.44 8.75 -9.64
C THR A 366 16.21 9.46 -10.19
N VAL A 367 15.04 8.82 -10.09
CA VAL A 367 13.76 9.35 -10.55
C VAL A 367 13.11 10.16 -9.42
N LYS A 368 13.40 11.47 -9.34
CA LYS A 368 12.83 12.41 -8.33
C LYS A 368 11.30 12.55 -8.32
N SER A 369 10.65 11.88 -9.24
CA SER A 369 9.26 12.06 -9.61
C SER A 369 8.52 10.74 -9.42
N VAL A 370 7.73 10.67 -8.37
CA VAL A 370 7.13 9.41 -7.91
C VAL A 370 5.65 9.40 -8.26
N TRP A 371 5.18 8.24 -8.71
CA TRP A 371 3.77 7.99 -8.94
C TRP A 371 3.09 7.71 -7.60
N ILE A 372 2.12 8.54 -7.23
CA ILE A 372 1.33 8.37 -6.03
C ILE A 372 -0.12 8.02 -6.39
N PRO A 373 -0.83 7.25 -5.54
CA PRO A 373 -2.28 7.09 -5.66
C PRO A 373 -2.99 8.45 -5.71
N SER A 374 -3.88 8.66 -6.68
CA SER A 374 -4.72 9.87 -6.74
C SER A 374 -5.59 10.01 -5.49
N GLU A 375 -5.70 11.24 -4.98
CA GLU A 375 -6.58 11.59 -3.85
C GLU A 375 -8.02 11.89 -4.33
N GLU A 376 -8.27 12.00 -5.63
CA GLU A 376 -9.55 12.42 -6.19
C GLU A 376 -10.61 11.29 -6.12
N LYS A 377 -11.56 11.49 -5.20
CA LYS A 377 -12.85 10.81 -5.23
C LYS A 377 -13.68 11.39 -6.37
N THR A 378 -13.69 10.74 -7.52
CA THR A 378 -14.77 10.94 -8.51
C THR A 378 -15.91 9.97 -8.28
#